data_AF-K5W3Y5-F1
#
_entry.id   AF-K5W3Y5-F1
#
_cell.length_a   1.000
_cell.length_b   1.000
_cell.length_c   1.000
_cell.angle_alpha   90.00
_cell.angle_beta   90.00
_cell.angle_gamma   90.00
#
_symmetry.space_group_name_H-M   'P 1'
#
loop_
_entity.id
_entity.type
_entity.pdbx_description
1 polymer ?
#
loop_
_entity_poly.entity_id
_entity_poly.type
_entity_poly.pdbx_seq_one_letter_code
_entity_poly.pdbx_strand_id
1 'polypeptide(L)'
;MTATNVLFPIPHAQTVSGLTTAPAVSLAHVAHVALFDSKLGIHKVSRHSHNVVIPPYTDAAHPTAWEAVFAQDSINPRNKMAPPGGFGFYIHGPETWQHKLKRRGEWQEVIMSYEVLFEDGWKWQRG
;
A
#
# COMPACT_ATOMS: atom_id res chain seq x y z
N MET A 1 14.58 18.05 -17.00
CA MET A 1 14.64 16.61 -16.74
C MET A 1 13.56 16.29 -15.72
N THR A 2 12.46 15.67 -16.13
CA THR A 2 11.41 15.23 -15.21
C THR A 2 11.99 14.13 -14.33
N ALA A 3 12.09 14.38 -13.03
CA ALA A 3 12.48 13.35 -12.07
C ALA A 3 11.63 12.11 -12.33
N THR A 4 12.28 10.99 -12.66
CA THR A 4 11.65 9.67 -12.65
C THR A 4 11.06 9.49 -11.26
N ASN A 5 9.73 9.43 -11.18
CA ASN A 5 9.07 9.17 -9.91
C ASN A 5 9.47 7.75 -9.49
N VAL A 6 10.25 7.63 -8.42
CA VAL A 6 10.85 6.35 -7.96
C VAL A 6 9.76 5.29 -7.70
N LEU A 7 8.53 5.72 -7.42
CA LEU A 7 7.39 4.83 -7.22
C LEU A 7 6.89 4.15 -8.51
N PHE A 8 7.27 4.62 -9.69
CA PHE A 8 6.90 4.00 -10.96
C PHE A 8 8.18 3.63 -11.73
N PRO A 9 8.79 2.46 -11.44
CA PRO A 9 10.08 2.05 -12.00
C PRO A 9 9.99 1.57 -13.47
N ILE A 10 8.99 2.04 -14.22
CA ILE A 10 8.81 1.75 -15.65
C ILE A 10 8.52 3.04 -16.41
N PRO A 11 8.78 3.09 -17.73
CA PRO A 11 8.38 4.22 -18.54
C PRO A 11 6.88 4.50 -18.40
N HIS A 12 6.52 5.73 -18.00
CA HIS A 12 5.13 6.10 -17.73
C HIS A 12 4.19 5.86 -18.92
N ALA A 13 4.72 5.91 -20.15
CA ALA A 13 3.98 5.59 -21.38
C ALA A 13 3.47 4.14 -21.46
N GLN A 14 4.07 3.22 -20.70
CA GLN A 14 3.63 1.82 -20.59
C GLN A 14 2.52 1.64 -19.53
N THR A 15 2.28 2.65 -18.70
CA THR A 15 1.22 2.59 -17.67
C THR A 15 -0.13 2.90 -18.30
N VAL A 16 -0.94 1.87 -18.51
CA VAL A 16 -2.23 2.02 -19.18
C VAL A 16 -3.40 2.29 -18.22
N SER A 17 -3.27 1.82 -16.98
CA SER A 17 -4.21 2.15 -15.89
C SER A 17 -3.59 1.83 -14.55
N GLY A 18 -3.90 2.60 -13.52
CA GLY A 18 -3.46 2.31 -12.16
C GLY A 18 -4.21 3.14 -11.12
N LEU A 19 -3.77 3.00 -9.89
CA LEU A 19 -4.13 3.86 -8.78
C LEU A 19 -2.87 4.19 -7.97
N THR A 20 -2.90 5.31 -7.25
CA THR A 20 -1.85 5.71 -6.33
C THR A 20 -2.44 6.46 -5.14
N THR A 21 -1.80 6.32 -3.99
CA THR A 21 -2.08 7.10 -2.77
C THR A 21 -1.04 8.20 -2.55
N ALA A 22 0.02 8.23 -3.35
CA ALA A 22 1.13 9.17 -3.19
C ALA A 22 0.80 10.51 -3.87
N PRO A 23 0.65 11.62 -3.11
CA PRO A 23 0.25 12.92 -3.65
C PRO A 23 1.18 13.47 -4.74
N ALA A 24 2.47 13.13 -4.67
CA ALA A 24 3.50 13.62 -5.59
C ALA A 24 3.45 12.97 -7.00
N VAL A 25 2.69 11.89 -7.18
CA VAL A 25 2.54 11.23 -8.48
C VAL A 25 1.56 12.04 -9.32
N SER A 26 1.82 12.25 -10.62
CA SER A 26 0.83 12.84 -11.53
C SER A 26 0.90 12.17 -12.88
N LEU A 27 0.00 11.22 -13.12
CA LEU A 27 -0.05 10.40 -14.34
C LEU A 27 -1.49 10.35 -14.85
N ALA A 28 -1.70 10.63 -16.14
CA ALA A 28 -3.02 10.78 -16.74
C ALA A 28 -3.92 9.54 -16.60
N HIS A 29 -3.34 8.35 -16.49
CA HIS A 29 -4.07 7.07 -16.42
C HIS A 29 -4.06 6.43 -15.03
N VAL A 30 -3.52 7.12 -14.02
CA VAL A 30 -3.46 6.65 -12.64
C VAL A 30 -4.41 7.47 -11.79
N ALA A 31 -5.35 6.80 -11.15
CA ALA A 31 -6.29 7.47 -10.24
C ALA A 31 -5.60 7.80 -8.91
N HIS A 32 -5.75 9.04 -8.45
CA HIS A 32 -5.41 9.39 -7.07
C HIS A 32 -6.52 8.94 -6.12
N VAL A 33 -6.14 8.17 -5.12
CA VAL A 33 -7.05 7.57 -4.16
C VAL A 33 -6.48 7.84 -2.78
N ALA A 34 -7.30 8.38 -1.88
CA ALA A 34 -6.86 8.57 -0.50
C ALA A 34 -6.55 7.23 0.18
N LEU A 35 -5.55 7.20 1.07
CA LEU A 35 -5.13 6.01 1.83
C LEU A 35 -6.15 5.64 2.91
N PHE A 36 -7.34 5.21 2.48
CA PHE A 36 -8.43 4.75 3.35
C PHE A 36 -9.03 3.47 2.78
N ASP A 37 -9.42 2.56 3.67
CA ASP A 37 -10.00 1.27 3.30
C ASP A 37 -11.14 1.35 2.29
N SER A 38 -12.09 2.26 2.55
CA SER A 38 -13.29 2.43 1.74
C SER A 38 -12.97 2.95 0.33
N LYS A 39 -11.85 3.65 0.17
CA LYS A 39 -11.43 4.22 -1.12
C LYS A 39 -10.59 3.24 -1.92
N LEU A 40 -9.81 2.41 -1.24
CA LEU A 40 -8.97 1.38 -1.84
C LEU A 40 -9.68 0.04 -2.03
N GLY A 41 -10.92 -0.10 -1.55
CA GLY A 41 -11.67 -1.36 -1.66
C GLY A 41 -10.98 -2.48 -0.88
N ILE A 42 -10.56 -2.18 0.35
CA ILE A 42 -9.81 -3.10 1.20
C ILE A 42 -10.71 -4.19 1.75
N HIS A 43 -10.31 -5.45 1.58
CA HIS A 43 -10.89 -6.60 2.24
C HIS A 43 -9.92 -7.14 3.30
N LYS A 44 -10.25 -6.93 4.58
CA LYS A 44 -9.39 -7.33 5.71
C LYS A 44 -9.48 -8.83 5.93
N VAL A 45 -8.32 -9.50 6.02
CA VAL A 45 -8.25 -10.94 6.30
C VAL A 45 -7.81 -11.25 7.72
N SER A 46 -7.42 -10.23 8.47
CA SER A 46 -6.88 -10.36 9.81
C SER A 46 -7.67 -9.51 10.79
N ARG A 47 -7.69 -9.89 12.07
CA ARG A 47 -8.35 -9.12 13.15
C ARG A 47 -7.53 -7.90 13.60
N HIS A 48 -6.36 -7.67 12.99
CA HIS A 48 -5.43 -6.62 13.38
C HIS A 48 -5.89 -5.26 12.86
N SER A 49 -5.53 -4.21 13.60
CA SER A 49 -5.72 -2.83 13.15
C SER A 49 -4.69 -2.45 12.08
N HIS A 50 -5.17 -1.80 11.03
CA HIS A 50 -4.42 -1.07 10.02
C HIS A 50 -4.83 0.41 10.09
N ASN A 51 -4.54 1.03 11.23
CA ASN A 51 -4.96 2.40 11.48
C ASN A 51 -4.28 3.33 10.48
N VAL A 52 -5.03 4.28 9.95
CA VAL A 52 -4.45 5.39 9.18
C VAL A 52 -3.94 6.41 10.19
N VAL A 53 -2.63 6.64 10.18
CA VAL A 53 -1.93 7.52 11.13
C VAL A 53 -1.17 8.62 10.39
N ILE A 54 -0.77 9.65 11.13
CA ILE A 54 0.21 10.65 10.67
C ILE A 54 1.61 10.09 11.00
N PRO A 55 2.51 9.92 10.01
CA PRO A 55 3.83 9.37 10.27
C PRO A 55 4.71 10.36 11.07
N PRO A 56 5.70 9.88 11.85
CA PRO A 56 6.58 10.73 12.66
C PRO A 56 7.34 11.81 11.86
N TYR A 57 7.68 11.51 10.60
CA TYR A 57 8.40 12.40 9.68
C TYR A 57 7.49 12.89 8.55
N THR A 58 6.27 13.33 8.87
CA THR A 58 5.29 13.73 7.87
C THR A 58 5.74 14.94 7.05
N ASP A 59 5.47 14.89 5.75
CA ASP A 59 5.64 15.99 4.82
C ASP A 59 4.48 16.01 3.80
N ALA A 60 4.55 16.90 2.82
CA ALA A 60 3.51 17.00 1.78
C ALA A 60 3.42 15.75 0.88
N ALA A 61 4.49 14.96 0.77
CA ALA A 61 4.51 13.71 0.01
C ALA A 61 4.01 12.51 0.83
N HIS A 62 4.13 12.56 2.16
CA HIS A 62 3.78 11.49 3.10
C HIS A 62 2.83 11.98 4.20
N PRO A 63 1.59 12.42 3.85
CA PRO A 63 0.66 12.99 4.82
C PRO A 63 0.03 11.94 5.75
N THR A 64 -0.03 10.68 5.31
CA THR A 64 -0.67 9.58 6.05
C THR A 64 0.01 8.25 5.74
N ALA A 65 0.01 7.34 6.71
CA ALA A 65 0.51 5.98 6.55
C ALA A 65 -0.45 4.96 7.20
N TRP A 66 -0.35 3.70 6.81
CA TRP A 66 -0.90 2.59 7.59
C TRP A 66 0.10 2.16 8.66
N GLU A 67 -0.37 2.04 9.90
CA GLU A 67 0.46 1.57 11.01
C GLU A 67 0.36 0.04 11.17
N ALA A 68 1.52 -0.61 11.17
CA ALA A 68 1.65 -2.04 11.49
C ALA A 68 2.27 -2.19 12.88
N VAL A 69 1.48 -2.71 13.83
CA VAL A 69 1.94 -2.94 15.21
C VAL A 69 2.42 -4.38 15.37
N PHE A 70 3.64 -4.55 15.85
CA PHE A 70 4.23 -5.85 16.15
C PHE A 70 4.50 -5.96 17.64
N ALA A 71 3.58 -6.59 18.37
CA ALA A 71 3.75 -6.82 19.80
C ALA A 71 4.97 -7.74 20.06
N GLN A 72 5.57 -7.61 21.24
CA GLN A 72 6.63 -8.51 21.68
C GLN A 72 6.17 -9.97 21.57
N ASP A 73 7.05 -10.84 21.07
CA ASP A 73 6.80 -12.26 20.82
C ASP A 73 5.73 -12.58 19.75
N SER A 74 5.30 -11.59 18.96
CA SER A 74 4.52 -11.86 17.75
C SER A 74 5.42 -12.53 16.70
N ILE A 75 4.97 -13.67 16.15
CA ILE A 75 5.80 -14.50 15.24
C ILE A 75 5.04 -14.83 13.96
N ASN A 76 3.82 -15.35 14.06
CA ASN A 76 2.98 -15.63 12.90
C ASN A 76 1.50 -15.69 13.27
N PRO A 77 0.59 -15.42 12.31
CA PRO A 77 -0.85 -15.42 12.56
C PRO A 77 -1.46 -16.81 12.83
N ARG A 78 -0.70 -17.91 12.69
CA ARG A 78 -1.17 -19.28 12.98
C ARG A 78 -0.94 -19.70 14.43
N ASN A 79 0.01 -19.07 15.13
CA ASN A 79 0.25 -19.35 16.54
C ASN A 79 -0.81 -18.63 17.39
N LYS A 80 -1.85 -19.38 17.79
CA LYS A 80 -2.95 -18.85 18.61
C LYS A 80 -2.53 -18.43 20.03
N MET A 81 -1.31 -18.78 20.47
CA MET A 81 -0.79 -18.42 21.79
C MET A 81 0.13 -17.20 21.76
N ALA A 82 0.64 -16.81 20.58
CA ALA A 82 1.46 -15.61 20.45
C ALA A 82 0.56 -14.37 20.30
N PRO A 83 1.01 -13.20 20.78
CA PRO A 83 0.34 -11.94 20.48
C PRO A 83 0.23 -11.70 18.97
N PRO A 84 -0.88 -11.09 18.52
CA PRO A 84 -1.06 -10.66 17.14
C PRO A 84 0.01 -9.64 16.71
N GLY A 85 0.40 -9.66 15.43
CA GLY A 85 1.41 -8.73 14.88
C GLY A 85 1.16 -8.44 13.40
N GLY A 86 1.40 -7.19 13.02
CA GLY A 86 1.18 -6.67 11.67
C GLY A 86 -0.30 -6.64 11.27
N PHE A 87 -0.57 -6.58 9.97
CA PHE A 87 -1.91 -6.73 9.39
C PHE A 87 -1.81 -7.34 7.99
N GLY A 88 -2.94 -7.78 7.46
CA GLY A 88 -3.04 -8.25 6.09
C GLY A 88 -4.41 -7.94 5.50
N PHE A 89 -4.44 -7.65 4.20
CA PHE A 89 -5.64 -7.38 3.44
C PHE A 89 -5.48 -7.71 1.95
N TYR A 90 -6.60 -7.77 1.24
CA TYR A 90 -6.64 -7.69 -0.22
C TYR A 90 -7.08 -6.30 -0.66
N ILE A 91 -6.49 -5.80 -1.75
CA ILE A 91 -6.87 -4.54 -2.39
C ILE A 91 -7.67 -4.86 -3.64
N HIS A 92 -8.87 -4.31 -3.75
CA HIS A 92 -9.66 -4.39 -4.97
C HIS A 92 -9.56 -3.12 -5.83
N GLY A 93 -9.18 -1.99 -5.21
CA GLY A 93 -9.06 -0.67 -5.84
C GLY A 93 -10.43 -0.04 -6.17
N PRO A 94 -10.46 1.18 -6.73
CA PRO A 94 -11.71 1.82 -7.17
C PRO A 94 -12.41 1.03 -8.27
N GLU A 95 -13.75 1.12 -8.31
CA GLU A 95 -14.58 0.45 -9.30
C GLU A 95 -14.16 0.74 -10.74
N THR A 96 -13.75 1.98 -11.04
CA THR A 96 -13.29 2.37 -12.38
C THR A 96 -12.02 1.63 -12.81
N TRP A 97 -11.11 1.34 -11.89
CA TRP A 97 -9.90 0.57 -12.16
C TRP A 97 -10.22 -0.91 -12.36
N GLN A 98 -11.07 -1.49 -11.52
CA GLN A 98 -11.53 -2.88 -11.66
C GLN A 98 -12.19 -3.15 -13.02
N HIS A 99 -13.03 -2.23 -13.49
CA HIS A 99 -13.66 -2.34 -14.80
C HIS A 99 -12.62 -2.31 -15.94
N LYS A 100 -11.58 -1.49 -15.81
CA LYS A 100 -10.47 -1.45 -16.79
C LYS A 100 -9.67 -2.74 -16.79
N LEU A 101 -9.39 -3.31 -15.61
CA LEU A 101 -8.71 -4.62 -15.50
C LEU A 101 -9.55 -5.71 -16.18
N LYS A 102 -10.82 -5.88 -15.81
CA LYS A 102 -11.71 -6.90 -16.39
C LYS A 102 -11.82 -6.83 -17.92
N ARG A 103 -11.88 -5.61 -18.48
CA ARG A 103 -11.96 -5.40 -19.95
C ARG A 103 -10.68 -5.78 -20.69
N ARG A 104 -9.53 -5.85 -20.02
CA ARG A 104 -8.23 -6.14 -20.66
C ARG A 104 -7.95 -7.64 -20.89
N GLY A 105 -8.82 -8.52 -20.41
CA GLY A 105 -8.66 -9.97 -20.56
C GLY A 105 -7.75 -10.58 -19.49
N GLU A 106 -7.28 -11.82 -19.70
CA GLU A 106 -6.71 -12.65 -18.63
C GLU A 106 -5.24 -12.33 -18.28
N TRP A 107 -4.49 -11.68 -19.18
CA TRP A 107 -3.06 -11.41 -18.99
C TRP A 107 -2.83 -9.94 -18.67
N GLN A 108 -2.51 -9.66 -17.41
CA GLN A 108 -2.29 -8.31 -16.90
C GLN A 108 -1.01 -8.29 -16.08
N GLU A 109 -0.08 -7.43 -16.45
CA GLU A 109 1.07 -7.11 -15.61
C GLU A 109 0.67 -5.96 -14.67
N VAL A 110 0.90 -6.16 -13.38
CA VAL A 110 0.64 -5.15 -12.35
C VAL A 110 1.94 -4.89 -11.60
N ILE A 111 2.30 -3.61 -11.50
CA ILE A 111 3.43 -3.16 -10.71
C ILE A 111 2.87 -2.49 -9.45
N MET A 112 3.40 -2.89 -8.30
CA MET A 112 3.10 -2.30 -7.01
C MET A 112 4.37 -1.72 -6.41
N SER A 113 4.28 -0.49 -5.95
CA SER A 113 5.31 0.19 -5.18
C SER A 113 4.71 0.70 -3.88
N TYR A 114 5.56 0.80 -2.87
CA TYR A 114 5.21 1.32 -1.56
C TYR A 114 6.46 1.81 -0.86
N GLU A 115 6.26 2.65 0.14
CA GLU A 115 7.30 3.10 1.06
C GLU A 115 6.98 2.55 2.44
N VAL A 116 8.04 2.31 3.23
CA VAL A 116 7.94 1.79 4.59
C VAL A 116 8.87 2.58 5.50
N LEU A 117 8.37 2.92 6.68
CA LEU A 117 9.14 3.55 7.74
C LEU A 117 9.25 2.56 8.90
N PHE A 118 10.47 2.31 9.35
CA PHE A 118 10.75 1.57 10.58
C PHE A 118 11.12 2.59 11.66
N GLU A 119 10.57 2.41 12.85
CA GLU A 119 10.88 3.26 13.99
C GLU A 119 12.35 3.12 14.42
N ASP A 120 12.87 4.15 15.09
CA ASP A 120 14.23 4.13 15.61
C ASP A 120 14.44 2.96 16.57
N GLY A 121 15.51 2.21 16.36
CA GLY A 121 15.83 1.03 17.18
C GLY A 121 15.09 -0.25 16.79
N TRP A 122 14.37 -0.26 15.66
CA TRP A 122 13.70 -1.45 15.11
C TRP A 122 14.56 -2.71 15.12
N LYS A 123 13.95 -3.84 15.51
CA LYS A 123 14.62 -5.14 15.65
C LYS A 123 14.17 -6.09 14.54
N TRP A 124 15.01 -6.23 13.51
CA TRP A 124 14.76 -7.06 12.33
C TRP A 124 14.64 -8.57 12.56
N GLN A 125 15.19 -9.09 13.66
CA GLN A 125 15.23 -10.53 13.96
C GLN A 125 15.67 -11.38 12.75
N ARG A 126 14.75 -12.17 12.16
CA ARG A 126 15.01 -13.10 11.05
C ARG A 126 14.27 -12.75 9.76
N GLY A 127 13.68 -11.55 9.68
CA GLY A 127 12.93 -11.10 8.51
C GLY A 127 11.66 -10.35 8.89
#